data_AF-A0A6I5NAZ6-F1
#
_entry.id   AF-A0A6I5NAZ6-F1
#
_cell.length_a   1.000
_cell.length_b   1.000
_cell.length_c   1.000
_cell.angle_alpha   90.00
_cell.angle_beta   90.00
_cell.angle_gamma   90.00
#
_symmetry.space_group_name_H-M   'P 1'
#
loop_
_entity.id
_entity.type
_entity.pdbx_description
1 polymer ?
#
loop_
_entity_poly.entity_id
_entity_poly.type
_entity_poly.pdbx_seq_one_letter_code
_entity_poly.pdbx_strand_id
1 'polypeptide(L)' 'MAKTTESKQPQGLGAYLATLRSSHGLSLRDVEATTEKRVSNAYLSQVENGKIARPSPNVLHALAEAYGVAYETLME' A
#
# COMPACT_ATOMS: atom_id res chain seq x y z
N MET A 1 -8.73 -30.60 12.76
CA MET A 1 -9.33 -29.24 12.79
C MET A 1 -8.57 -28.37 11.82
N ALA A 2 -8.95 -28.39 10.54
CA ALA A 2 -8.39 -27.48 9.55
C ALA A 2 -9.04 -26.12 9.80
N LYS A 3 -8.26 -25.13 10.25
CA LYS A 3 -8.75 -23.75 10.30
C LYS A 3 -8.83 -23.25 8.86
N THR A 4 -10.02 -23.33 8.30
CA THR A 4 -10.50 -22.50 7.22
C THR A 4 -10.21 -21.05 7.56
N THR A 5 -9.26 -20.42 6.87
CA THR A 5 -9.13 -18.97 6.89
C THR A 5 -9.96 -18.40 5.74
N GLU A 6 -11.24 -18.23 6.00
CA GLU A 6 -12.04 -17.18 5.35
C GLU A 6 -11.59 -15.83 5.92
N SER A 7 -11.21 -14.87 5.08
CA SER A 7 -11.45 -13.45 5.37
C SER A 7 -11.17 -12.49 4.19
N LYS A 8 -12.28 -12.12 3.53
CA LYS A 8 -12.68 -10.73 3.20
C LYS A 8 -11.95 -9.98 2.06
N GLN A 9 -12.48 -10.09 0.85
CA GLN A 9 -12.31 -9.10 -0.24
C GLN A 9 -13.39 -7.99 -0.15
N PRO A 10 -13.18 -6.77 -0.66
CA PRO A 10 -11.95 -5.98 -0.78
C PRO A 10 -12.02 -4.80 0.21
N GLN A 11 -11.04 -4.65 1.11
CA GLN A 11 -10.87 -3.36 1.77
C GLN A 11 -10.11 -2.48 0.77
N GLY A 12 -10.71 -1.36 0.31
CA GLY A 12 -10.24 -0.59 -0.85
C GLY A 12 -8.76 -0.19 -0.82
N LEU A 13 -8.23 0.31 -1.94
CA LEU A 13 -6.80 0.55 -2.22
C LEU A 13 -5.93 0.89 -0.98
N GLY A 14 -6.34 1.83 -0.13
CA GLY A 14 -5.61 2.18 1.09
C GLY A 14 -5.35 1.00 2.04
N ALA A 15 -6.37 0.21 2.34
CA ALA A 15 -6.22 -0.96 3.22
C ALA A 15 -5.40 -2.08 2.56
N TYR A 16 -5.50 -2.22 1.23
CA TYR A 16 -4.63 -3.13 0.49
C TYR A 16 -3.15 -2.70 0.59
N LEU A 17 -2.84 -1.42 0.39
CA LEU A 17 -1.49 -0.87 0.55
C LEU A 17 -0.97 -1.05 1.99
N ALA A 18 -1.81 -0.84 3.00
CA ALA A 18 -1.44 -1.05 4.40
C ALA A 18 -1.09 -2.52 4.69
N THR A 19 -1.80 -3.44 4.04
CA THR A 19 -1.56 -4.90 4.15
C THR A 19 -0.23 -5.27 3.50
N LEU A 20 0.04 -4.79 2.28
CA LEU A 20 1.33 -4.98 1.60
C LEU A 20 2.49 -4.43 2.44
N ARG A 21 2.37 -3.20 2.93
CA ARG A 21 3.42 -2.61 3.77
C ARG A 21 3.73 -3.47 4.99
N SER A 22 2.68 -3.93 5.68
CA SER A 22 2.81 -4.69 6.92
C SER A 22 3.31 -6.12 6.68
N SER A 23 2.94 -6.77 5.57
CA SER A 23 3.44 -8.11 5.21
C SER A 23 4.93 -8.09 4.83
N HIS A 24 5.42 -6.97 4.31
CA HIS A 24 6.84 -6.73 4.08
C HIS A 24 7.61 -6.28 5.33
N GLY A 25 6.94 -6.10 6.48
CA GLY A 25 7.56 -5.64 7.73
C GLY A 25 8.05 -4.19 7.68
N LEU A 26 7.55 -3.38 6.74
CA LEU A 26 8.00 -2.01 6.53
C LEU A 26 7.22 -1.03 7.40
N SER A 27 7.91 -0.07 8.00
CA SER A 27 7.28 1.13 8.56
C SER A 27 6.95 2.13 7.46
N LEU A 28 6.10 3.11 7.77
CA LEU A 28 5.81 4.22 6.84
C LEU A 28 7.07 4.99 6.44
N ARG A 29 8.06 5.10 7.34
CA ARG A 29 9.34 5.76 7.07
C ARG A 29 10.24 4.92 6.16
N ASP A 30 10.17 3.60 6.26
CA ASP A 30 10.93 2.72 5.37
C ASP A 30 10.42 2.82 3.92
N VAL A 31 9.11 2.91 3.74
CA VAL A 31 8.52 3.13 2.41
C VAL A 31 8.88 4.52 1.87
N GLU A 32 8.86 5.55 2.71
CA GLU A 32 9.33 6.88 2.30
C GLU A 32 10.79 6.87 1.84
N ALA A 33 11.67 6.19 2.58
CA ALA A 33 13.08 6.04 2.21
C ALA A 33 13.25 5.25 0.91
N THR A 34 12.53 4.12 0.78
CA THR A 34 12.59 3.22 -0.39
C THR A 34 12.07 3.90 -1.65
N THR A 35 11.09 4.78 -1.53
CA THR A 35 10.55 5.55 -2.66
C THR A 35 11.35 6.82 -2.96
N GLU A 36 12.53 7.01 -2.36
CA GLU A 36 13.35 8.22 -2.48
C GLU A 36 12.58 9.50 -2.15
N LYS A 37 11.72 9.45 -1.13
CA LYS A 37 10.81 10.53 -0.70
C LYS A 37 9.75 10.94 -1.72
N ARG A 38 9.54 10.17 -2.81
CA ARG A 38 8.40 10.37 -3.72
C ARG A 38 7.06 10.22 -2.99
N VAL A 39 7.01 9.37 -1.97
CA VAL A 39 5.83 9.16 -1.12
C VAL A 39 6.22 9.41 0.34
N SER A 40 5.78 10.54 0.91
CA SER A 40 6.09 10.84 2.31
C SER A 40 5.31 9.92 3.27
N ASN A 41 5.86 9.65 4.46
CA ASN A 41 5.18 8.82 5.46
C ASN A 41 3.78 9.36 5.84
N ALA A 42 3.62 10.68 5.87
CA ALA A 42 2.37 11.35 6.20
C ALA A 42 1.33 11.16 5.08
N TYR A 43 1.76 11.30 3.83
CA TYR A 43 0.91 11.06 2.66
C TYR A 43 0.49 9.58 2.59
N LEU A 44 1.43 8.65 2.76
CA LEU A 44 1.13 7.22 2.77
C LEU A 44 0.14 6.86 3.87
N SER A 45 0.28 7.43 5.08
CA SER A 45 -0.70 7.26 6.16
C SER A 45 -2.08 7.78 5.78
N GLN A 46 -2.18 8.91 5.07
CA GLN A 46 -3.47 9.42 4.58
C GLN A 46 -4.10 8.50 3.54
N VAL A 47 -3.31 7.89 2.66
CA VAL A 47 -3.79 6.90 1.68
C VAL A 47 -4.27 5.63 2.40
N GLU A 48 -3.43 5.06 3.27
CA GLU A 48 -3.73 3.81 3.98
C GLU A 48 -4.98 3.90 4.85
N ASN A 49 -5.26 5.09 5.41
CA ASN A 49 -6.46 5.36 6.21
C ASN A 49 -7.65 5.89 5.39
N GLY A 50 -7.57 5.87 4.06
CA GLY A 50 -8.67 6.26 3.17
C GLY A 50 -8.98 7.76 3.12
N LYS A 51 -8.14 8.61 3.71
CA LYS A 51 -8.26 10.08 3.61
C LYS A 51 -7.92 10.58 2.20
N ILE A 52 -7.03 9.86 1.51
CA ILE A 52 -6.74 10.05 0.09
C ILE A 52 -7.17 8.79 -0.65
N ALA A 53 -8.29 8.88 -1.37
CA ALA A 53 -8.87 7.76 -2.08
C ALA A 53 -8.24 7.51 -3.47
N ARG A 54 -7.61 8.53 -4.07
CA ARG A 54 -7.07 8.48 -5.44
C ARG A 54 -5.65 9.04 -5.48
N PRO A 55 -4.63 8.23 -5.14
CA PRO A 55 -3.24 8.61 -5.32
C PRO A 55 -2.92 8.82 -6.81
N SER A 56 -1.91 9.64 -7.12
CA SER A 56 -1.51 9.84 -8.52
C SER A 56 -0.84 8.60 -9.10
N PRO A 57 -0.85 8.42 -10.44
CA PRO A 57 -0.13 7.33 -11.12
C PRO A 57 1.33 7.18 -10.68
N ASN A 58 2.04 8.30 -10.49
CA ASN A 58 3.44 8.29 -10.05
C ASN A 58 3.63 7.72 -8.63
N VAL A 59 2.68 8.01 -7.72
CA VAL A 59 2.69 7.45 -6.37
C VAL A 59 2.44 5.95 -6.43
N LEU A 60 1.41 5.54 -7.17
CA LEU A 60 1.07 4.13 -7.34
C LEU A 60 2.23 3.34 -7.94
N HIS A 61 2.91 3.88 -8.95
CA HIS A 61 4.12 3.27 -9.52
C HIS A 61 5.24 3.13 -8.46
N ALA A 62 5.50 4.18 -7.68
CA ALA A 62 6.52 4.12 -6.62
C ALA A 62 6.20 3.07 -5.55
N LEU A 63 4.93 2.93 -5.17
CA LEU A 63 4.47 1.92 -4.22
C LEU A 63 4.51 0.51 -4.81
N ALA A 64 4.17 0.35 -6.09
CA ALA A 64 4.30 -0.92 -6.81
C ALA A 64 5.76 -1.41 -6.82
N GLU A 65 6.70 -0.51 -7.14
CA GLU A 65 8.14 -0.79 -7.06
C GLU A 65 8.57 -1.16 -5.63
N ALA A 66 8.16 -0.39 -4.63
CA ALA A 66 8.54 -0.60 -3.23
C ALA A 66 8.00 -1.92 -2.65
N TYR A 67 6.82 -2.36 -3.08
CA TYR A 67 6.19 -3.61 -2.62
C TYR A 67 6.42 -4.80 -3.56
N GLY A 68 7.04 -4.60 -4.72
CA GLY A 68 7.29 -5.67 -5.68
C GLY A 68 6.00 -6.26 -6.28
N VAL A 69 4.98 -5.43 -6.47
CA VAL A 69 3.70 -5.81 -7.11
C VAL A 69 3.56 -5.15 -8.47
N ALA A 70 2.72 -5.71 -9.34
CA ALA A 70 2.44 -5.09 -10.65
C ALA A 70 1.68 -3.77 -10.46
N TYR A 71 2.04 -2.74 -11.24
CA TYR A 71 1.42 -1.42 -11.14
C TYR A 71 -0.11 -1.47 -11.38
N GLU A 72 -0.54 -2.33 -12.29
CA GLU A 72 -1.93 -2.56 -12.66
C GLU A 72 -2.78 -3.02 -11.47
N THR A 73 -2.20 -3.74 -10.50
CA THR A 73 -2.94 -4.20 -9.30
C THR A 73 -3.29 -3.06 -8.36
N LEU A 74 -2.66 -1.88 -8.52
CA LEU A 74 -2.91 -0.68 -7.72
C LEU A 74 -3.83 0.33 -8.42
N MET A 75 -4.23 0.07 -9.67
CA MET A 75 -5.07 0.98 -10.46
C MET A 75 -6.58 0.66 -10.38
N GLU A 76 -6.96 -0.45 -9.75
CA GLU A 76 -8.36 -0.90 -9.63
C GLU A 76 -9.22 -0.06 -8.66
#